data_AF-A0A2V7EAQ1-F1
#
_entry.id   AF-A0A2V7EAQ1-F1
#
_cell.length_a   1.000
_cell.length_b   1.000
_cell.length_c   1.000
_cell.angle_alpha   90.00
_cell.angle_beta   90.00
_cell.angle_gamma   90.00
#
_symmetry.space_group_name_H-M   'P 1'
#
loop_
_entity.id
_entity.type
_entity.pdbx_description
1 polymer ?
#
loop_
_entity_poly.entity_id
_entity_poly.type
_entity_poly.pdbx_seq_one_letter_code
_entity_poly.pdbx_strand_id
1 'polypeptide(L)'
;MPRSYTLATAALALQVPIKWLDNALSHHKVVGVHQEKQGVARRLTIDALVRLAVATILVRELGIPLPTAIEIAEAVTHSDGHFTSSSGLRLELDLKTLSTTLLTRLEHAVEIAPIPKRGRPPKNKTGRLD
;
A
#
# COMPACT_ATOMS: atom_id res chain seq x y z
N MET A 1 -13.95 -10.43 8.68
CA MET A 1 -12.99 -9.31 8.77
C MET A 1 -12.32 -9.16 7.41
N PRO A 2 -12.22 -7.95 6.83
CA PRO A 2 -11.46 -7.76 5.60
C PRO A 2 -10.01 -8.19 5.84
N ARG A 3 -9.43 -8.94 4.89
CA ARG A 3 -8.01 -9.33 4.94
C ARG A 3 -7.16 -8.06 4.96
N SER A 4 -6.18 -8.01 5.87
CA SER A 4 -5.23 -6.90 5.93
C SER A 4 -3.81 -7.39 5.66
N TYR A 5 -3.11 -6.65 4.81
CA TYR A 5 -1.77 -6.99 4.32
C TYR A 5 -0.71 -6.14 5.02
N THR A 6 0.47 -6.72 5.20
CA THR A 6 1.61 -5.98 5.74
C THR A 6 2.22 -5.07 4.68
N LEU A 7 3.01 -4.08 5.11
CA LEU A 7 3.78 -3.22 4.20
C LEU A 7 4.69 -4.02 3.26
N ALA A 8 5.32 -5.10 3.74
CA ALA A 8 6.22 -5.93 2.94
C ALA A 8 5.45 -6.68 1.85
N THR A 9 4.34 -7.32 2.21
CA THR A 9 3.45 -8.01 1.25
C THR A 9 2.90 -7.02 0.22
N ALA A 10 2.47 -5.85 0.67
CA ALA A 10 1.98 -4.78 -0.19
C ALA A 10 3.05 -4.32 -1.21
N ALA A 11 4.27 -4.05 -0.74
CA ALA A 11 5.37 -3.62 -1.60
C ALA A 11 5.71 -4.65 -2.69
N LEU A 12 5.73 -5.94 -2.33
CA LEU A 12 5.94 -7.03 -3.28
C LEU A 12 4.83 -7.09 -4.33
N ALA A 13 3.56 -7.05 -3.90
CA ALA A 13 2.43 -7.13 -4.81
C ALA A 13 2.33 -5.91 -5.75
N LEU A 14 2.63 -4.72 -5.24
CA LEU A 14 2.71 -3.46 -6.00
C LEU A 14 4.00 -3.38 -6.85
N GLN A 15 4.94 -4.30 -6.67
CA GLN A 15 6.24 -4.31 -7.34
C GLN A 15 7.02 -2.99 -7.15
N VAL A 16 6.96 -2.44 -5.94
CA VAL A 16 7.68 -1.21 -5.53
C VAL A 16 8.67 -1.53 -4.42
N PRO A 17 9.76 -0.74 -4.29
CA PRO A 17 10.64 -0.87 -3.13
C PRO A 17 9.87 -0.62 -1.83
N ILE A 18 10.06 -1.46 -0.80
CA ILE A 18 9.38 -1.31 0.50
C ILE A 18 9.62 0.07 1.12
N LYS A 19 10.83 0.62 0.97
CA LYS A 19 11.18 1.96 1.43
C LYS A 19 10.40 3.06 0.71
N TRP A 20 10.13 2.87 -0.59
CA TRP A 20 9.32 3.82 -1.35
C TRP A 20 7.89 3.83 -0.83
N LEU A 21 7.31 2.66 -0.58
CA LEU A 21 5.95 2.54 -0.05
C LEU A 21 5.86 3.07 1.39
N ASP A 22 6.86 2.81 2.23
CA ASP A 22 6.93 3.36 3.59
C ASP A 22 6.97 4.89 3.58
N ASN A 23 7.80 5.47 2.71
CA ASN A 23 7.91 6.92 2.54
C ASN A 23 6.60 7.53 2.03
N ALA A 24 5.96 6.90 1.04
CA ALA A 24 4.66 7.33 0.53
C ALA A 24 3.62 7.40 1.66
N LEU A 25 3.50 6.33 2.45
CA LEU A 25 2.53 6.20 3.54
C LEU A 25 2.92 6.98 4.81
N SER A 26 4.12 7.53 4.88
CA SER A 26 4.55 8.40 5.97
C SER A 26 4.17 9.87 5.72
N HIS A 27 4.04 10.27 4.45
CA HIS A 27 3.72 11.64 4.07
C HIS A 27 2.29 11.82 3.55
N HIS A 28 1.65 10.75 3.08
CA HIS A 28 0.33 10.79 2.47
C HIS A 28 -0.63 9.82 3.14
N LYS A 29 -1.85 10.30 3.40
CA LYS A 29 -2.93 9.47 3.91
C LYS A 29 -3.59 8.73 2.75
N VAL A 30 -3.80 7.43 2.92
CA VAL A 30 -4.52 6.59 1.97
C VAL A 30 -5.61 5.85 2.73
N VAL A 31 -6.86 5.97 2.28
CA VAL A 31 -8.00 5.29 2.91
C VAL A 31 -7.78 3.78 2.86
N GLY A 32 -8.07 3.10 3.98
CA GLY A 32 -7.83 1.66 4.14
C GLY A 32 -6.40 1.29 4.57
N VAL A 33 -5.52 2.28 4.74
CA VAL A 33 -4.24 2.09 5.45
C VAL A 33 -4.44 2.41 6.92
N HIS A 34 -4.36 1.38 7.75
CA HIS A 34 -4.50 1.48 9.20
C HIS A 34 -3.12 1.45 9.86
N GLN A 35 -2.88 2.44 10.72
CA GLN A 35 -1.73 2.48 11.63
C GLN A 35 -2.27 2.65 13.04
N GLU A 36 -2.24 1.57 13.83
CA GLU A 36 -2.86 1.58 15.16
C GLU A 36 -2.16 2.55 16.12
N LYS A 37 -0.80 2.55 16.16
CA LYS A 37 0.03 3.45 16.98
C LYS A 37 1.40 3.67 16.35
N GLN A 38 2.12 4.70 16.81
CA GLN A 38 3.53 4.92 16.45
C GLN A 38 4.36 3.69 16.89
N GLY A 39 5.14 3.11 15.97
CA GLY A 39 5.88 1.87 16.20
C GLY A 39 5.11 0.57 15.91
N VAL A 40 3.81 0.63 15.58
CA VAL A 40 3.03 -0.53 15.13
C VAL A 40 3.07 -0.64 13.60
N ALA A 41 3.24 -1.86 13.10
CA ALA A 41 3.28 -2.14 11.66
C ALA A 41 1.96 -1.76 10.97
N ARG A 42 2.06 -1.03 9.86
CA ARG A 42 0.89 -0.65 9.04
C ARG A 42 0.18 -1.87 8.47
N ARG A 43 -1.14 -1.78 8.39
CA ARG A 43 -2.04 -2.79 7.81
C ARG A 43 -2.83 -2.15 6.68
N LEU A 44 -2.82 -2.79 5.51
CA LEU A 44 -3.45 -2.27 4.30
C LEU A 44 -4.60 -3.17 3.89
N THR A 45 -5.77 -2.60 3.61
CA THR A 45 -6.89 -3.32 3.00
C THR A 45 -6.65 -3.56 1.51
N ILE A 46 -7.46 -4.42 0.89
CA ILE A 46 -7.39 -4.62 -0.57
C ILE A 46 -7.69 -3.32 -1.34
N ASP A 47 -8.68 -2.55 -0.89
CA ASP A 47 -9.06 -1.29 -1.54
C ASP A 47 -7.92 -0.26 -1.47
N ALA A 48 -7.20 -0.20 -0.35
CA ALA A 48 -6.00 0.62 -0.22
C ALA A 48 -4.92 0.21 -1.22
N LEU A 49 -4.76 -1.10 -1.44
CA LEU A 49 -3.79 -1.62 -2.40
C LEU A 49 -4.20 -1.33 -3.85
N VAL A 50 -5.50 -1.39 -4.19
CA VAL A 50 -5.98 -0.99 -5.52
C VAL A 50 -5.70 0.49 -5.75
N ARG A 51 -6.00 1.37 -4.77
CA ARG A 51 -5.67 2.80 -4.85
C ARG A 51 -4.17 3.04 -5.05
N LEU A 52 -3.33 2.34 -4.28
CA LEU A 52 -1.87 2.45 -4.40
C LEU A 52 -1.36 1.91 -5.75
N ALA A 53 -1.99 0.86 -6.30
CA ALA A 53 -1.67 0.34 -7.62
C ALA A 53 -1.96 1.37 -8.71
N VAL A 54 -3.15 1.98 -8.67
CA VAL A 54 -3.51 3.08 -9.59
C VAL A 54 -2.52 4.24 -9.45
N ALA A 55 -2.22 4.70 -8.23
CA ALA A 55 -1.27 5.79 -8.01
C ALA A 55 0.13 5.44 -8.55
N THR A 56 0.58 4.19 -8.39
CA THR A 56 1.86 3.71 -8.91
C THR A 56 1.90 3.73 -10.43
N ILE A 57 0.81 3.32 -11.10
CA ILE A 57 0.67 3.40 -12.56
C ILE A 57 0.76 4.86 -13.02
N LEU A 58 0.00 5.76 -12.40
CA LEU A 58 0.00 7.19 -12.73
C LEU A 58 1.40 7.82 -12.57
N VAL A 59 2.14 7.47 -11.52
CA VAL A 59 3.52 7.95 -11.34
C VAL A 59 4.45 7.39 -12.41
N ARG A 60 4.38 6.08 -12.70
CA ARG A 60 5.33 5.41 -13.60
C ARG A 60 5.09 5.70 -15.07
N GLU A 61 3.83 5.69 -15.49
CA GLU A 61 3.46 5.80 -16.91
C GLU A 61 3.23 7.25 -17.34
N LEU A 62 2.71 8.10 -16.44
CA LEU A 62 2.36 9.48 -16.76
C LEU A 62 3.27 10.51 -16.08
N GLY A 63 4.20 10.08 -15.23
CA GLY A 63 5.10 10.99 -14.50
C GLY A 63 4.38 11.89 -13.50
N ILE A 64 3.16 11.55 -13.09
CA ILE A 64 2.36 12.38 -12.18
C ILE A 64 3.01 12.36 -10.79
N PRO A 65 3.19 13.52 -10.13
CA PRO A 65 3.70 13.56 -8.78
C PRO A 65 2.85 12.72 -7.83
N LEU A 66 3.50 11.96 -6.94
CA LEU A 66 2.82 11.02 -6.04
C LEU A 66 1.61 11.59 -5.27
N PRO A 67 1.65 12.81 -4.69
CA PRO A 67 0.50 13.36 -3.98
C PRO A 67 -0.72 13.47 -4.91
N THR A 68 -0.53 14.06 -6.09
CA THR A 68 -1.56 14.20 -7.12
C THR A 68 -2.01 12.84 -7.65
N ALA A 69 -1.10 11.88 -7.81
CA ALA A 69 -1.43 10.52 -8.23
C ALA A 69 -2.32 9.80 -7.20
N ILE A 70 -2.11 10.02 -5.90
CA ILE A 70 -2.96 9.46 -4.84
C ILE A 70 -4.37 10.07 -4.89
N GLU A 71 -4.48 11.38 -5.08
CA GLU A 71 -5.77 12.08 -5.21
C GLU A 71 -6.56 11.59 -6.44
N ILE A 72 -5.89 11.49 -7.59
CA ILE A 72 -6.50 10.96 -8.81
C ILE A 72 -6.88 9.49 -8.61
N ALA A 73 -6.02 8.68 -8.00
CA ALA A 73 -6.34 7.28 -7.72
C ALA A 73 -7.56 7.11 -6.82
N GLU A 74 -7.73 7.99 -5.83
CA GLU A 74 -8.93 8.02 -5.01
C GLU A 74 -10.17 8.35 -5.85
N ALA A 75 -10.11 9.35 -6.73
CA ALA A 75 -11.23 9.69 -7.60
C ALA A 75 -11.57 8.54 -8.58
N VAL A 76 -10.56 7.99 -9.27
CA VAL A 76 -10.70 6.87 -10.20
C VAL A 76 -11.35 5.66 -9.53
N THR A 77 -10.91 5.30 -8.32
CA THR A 77 -11.44 4.12 -7.61
C THR A 77 -12.85 4.32 -7.07
N HIS A 78 -13.27 5.55 -6.75
CA HIS A 78 -14.66 5.84 -6.39
C HIS A 78 -15.59 5.92 -7.59
N SER A 79 -15.06 6.21 -8.77
CA SER A 79 -15.82 6.39 -10.01
C SER A 79 -15.63 5.21 -10.99
N ASP A 80 -15.45 4.01 -10.44
CA ASP A 80 -15.37 2.74 -11.19
C ASP A 80 -14.39 2.75 -12.38
N GLY A 81 -13.23 3.40 -12.19
CA GLY A 81 -12.17 3.45 -13.19
C GLY A 81 -12.14 4.74 -14.00
N HIS A 82 -13.11 5.64 -13.82
CA HIS A 82 -13.19 6.88 -14.57
C HIS A 82 -12.70 8.08 -13.77
N PHE A 83 -11.99 8.99 -14.43
CA PHE A 83 -11.66 10.30 -13.89
C PHE A 83 -11.80 11.36 -14.97
N THR A 84 -12.38 12.51 -14.61
CA THR A 84 -12.46 13.68 -15.49
C THR A 84 -12.00 14.91 -14.72
N SER A 85 -11.02 15.64 -15.28
CA SER A 85 -10.58 16.92 -14.71
C SER A 85 -11.54 18.06 -15.08
N SER A 86 -11.42 19.18 -14.37
CA SER A 86 -12.15 20.42 -14.70
C SER A 86 -11.84 20.97 -16.10
N SER A 87 -10.65 20.66 -16.64
CA SER A 87 -10.24 21.04 -18.00
C SER A 87 -10.70 20.06 -19.08
N GLY A 88 -11.41 19.00 -18.72
CA GLY A 88 -11.91 17.97 -19.65
C GLY A 88 -10.92 16.84 -19.96
N LEU A 89 -9.77 16.77 -19.27
CA LEU A 89 -8.88 15.61 -19.34
C LEU A 89 -9.61 14.39 -18.80
N ARG A 90 -9.56 13.26 -19.50
CA ARG A 90 -10.17 12.00 -19.07
C ARG A 90 -9.14 10.91 -18.91
N LEU A 91 -9.28 10.14 -17.85
CA LEU A 91 -8.54 8.90 -17.61
C LEU A 91 -9.55 7.77 -17.40
N GLU A 92 -9.24 6.61 -17.97
CA GLU A 92 -10.02 5.40 -17.81
C GLU A 92 -9.07 4.25 -17.51
N LEU A 93 -9.36 3.51 -16.45
CA LEU A 93 -8.62 2.32 -16.05
C LEU A 93 -9.58 1.15 -15.89
N ASP A 94 -9.21 0.01 -16.47
CA ASP A 94 -9.86 -1.27 -16.16
C ASP A 94 -9.47 -1.73 -14.74
N LEU A 95 -10.24 -1.27 -13.76
CA LEU A 95 -10.04 -1.62 -12.35
C LEU A 95 -10.28 -3.10 -12.09
N LYS A 96 -11.09 -3.78 -12.90
CA LYS A 96 -11.37 -5.21 -12.72
C LYS A 96 -10.12 -6.02 -13.03
N THR A 97 -9.52 -5.82 -14.21
CA THR A 97 -8.28 -6.49 -14.60
C THR A 97 -7.13 -6.13 -13.67
N LEU A 98 -7.03 -4.85 -13.27
CA LEU A 98 -6.04 -4.40 -12.28
C LEU A 98 -6.19 -5.13 -10.94
N SER A 99 -7.42 -5.21 -10.42
CA SER A 99 -7.71 -5.82 -9.13
C SER A 99 -7.45 -7.33 -9.16
N THR A 100 -7.86 -8.03 -10.23
CA THR A 100 -7.57 -9.46 -10.40
C THR A 100 -6.07 -9.71 -10.45
N THR A 101 -5.32 -8.92 -11.23
CA THR A 101 -3.86 -9.04 -11.33
C THR A 101 -3.19 -8.78 -9.97
N LEU A 102 -3.66 -7.76 -9.24
CA LEU A 102 -3.16 -7.43 -7.92
C LEU A 102 -3.43 -8.56 -6.91
N LEU A 103 -4.61 -9.17 -6.95
CA LEU A 103 -4.96 -10.30 -6.08
C LEU A 103 -4.05 -11.51 -6.32
N THR A 104 -3.80 -11.88 -7.59
CA THR A 104 -2.86 -12.96 -7.92
C THR A 104 -1.46 -12.65 -7.38
N ARG A 105 -0.98 -11.41 -7.52
CA ARG A 105 0.33 -11.01 -6.98
C ARG A 105 0.34 -11.02 -5.45
N LEU A 106 -0.76 -10.67 -4.80
CA LEU A 106 -0.88 -10.73 -3.34
C LEU A 106 -0.81 -12.16 -2.82
N GLU A 107 -1.45 -13.11 -3.51
CA GLU A 107 -1.38 -14.54 -3.17
C GLU A 107 0.08 -15.02 -3.16
N HIS A 108 0.83 -14.76 -4.24
CA HIS A 108 2.26 -15.06 -4.29
C HIS A 108 3.08 -14.28 -3.26
N ALA A 109 2.77 -12.99 -3.05
CA ALA A 109 3.52 -12.15 -2.11
C ALA A 109 3.36 -12.63 -0.67
N VAL A 110 2.19 -13.17 -0.28
CA VAL A 110 1.97 -13.70 1.07
C VAL A 110 2.87 -14.91 1.34
N GLU A 111 3.16 -15.74 0.33
CA GLU A 111 4.02 -16.92 0.47
C GLU A 111 5.50 -16.55 0.64
N ILE A 112 5.94 -15.44 0.04
CA ILE A 112 7.35 -15.05 -0.04
C ILE A 112 7.71 -13.95 0.96
N ALA A 113 6.72 -13.18 1.44
CA ALA A 113 6.96 -12.03 2.29
C ALA A 113 7.69 -12.42 3.59
N PRO A 114 8.74 -11.69 3.97
CA PRO A 114 9.47 -11.96 5.20
C PRO A 114 8.53 -11.85 6.42
N ILE A 115 8.58 -12.84 7.30
CA ILE A 115 7.91 -12.78 8.59
C ILE A 115 8.51 -11.62 9.39
N PRO A 116 7.71 -10.68 9.93
CA PRO A 116 8.23 -9.59 10.74
C PRO A 116 9.01 -10.15 11.93
N LYS A 117 10.28 -9.77 12.08
CA LYS A 117 11.09 -10.16 13.24
C LYS A 117 10.41 -9.61 14.51
N ARG A 118 9.94 -10.50 15.40
CA ARG A 118 9.42 -10.11 16.72
C ARG A 118 10.55 -9.40 17.49
N GLY A 119 10.19 -8.32 18.18
CA GLY A 119 11.12 -7.41 18.86
C GLY A 119 11.97 -8.03 19.97
N ARG A 120 12.86 -7.18 20.52
CA ARG A 120 13.99 -7.47 21.42
C ARG A 120 13.72 -8.58 22.48
N PRO A 121 14.66 -9.52 22.70
CA PRO A 121 14.54 -10.50 23.79
C PRO A 121 14.37 -9.79 25.15
N PRO A 122 13.60 -10.38 26.09
CA PRO A 122 13.42 -9.80 27.41
C PRO A 122 14.79 -9.59 28.08
N LYS A 123 14.98 -8.43 28.73
CA LYS A 123 16.18 -8.19 29.55
C LYS A 123 16.26 -9.33 30.57
N ASN A 124 17.28 -10.20 30.43
CA ASN A 124 17.63 -11.17 31.46
C ASN A 124 17.84 -10.41 32.78
N LYS A 125 16.94 -10.60 33.75
CA LYS A 125 17.13 -10.19 35.14
C LYS A 125 17.89 -11.27 35.92
N THR A 126 18.86 -11.93 35.27
CA THR A 126 19.67 -12.96 35.91
C THR A 126 21.11 -12.48 35.88
N GLY A 127 21.63 -12.09 37.05
CA GLY A 127 23.05 -11.82 37.23
C GLY A 127 23.38 -10.47 37.85
N ARG A 128 22.93 -10.23 39.09
CA ARG A 128 23.79 -9.61 40.11
C ARG A 128 23.30 -10.03 41.49
N LEU A 129 23.87 -11.11 41.99
CA LEU A 129 24.06 -11.30 43.42
C LEU A 129 25.29 -10.46 43.74
N ASP A 130 25.08 -9.31 44.37
CA ASP A 130 26.04 -8.64 45.25
C ASP A 130 25.23 -8.18 46.47
#